data_AF-A0A354F5I3-F1
#
_entry.id   AF-A0A354F5I3-F1
#
_cell.length_a   1.000
_cell.length_b   1.000
_cell.length_c   1.000
_cell.angle_alpha   90.00
_cell.angle_beta   90.00
_cell.angle_gamma   90.00
#
_symmetry.space_group_name_H-M   'P 1'
#
loop_
_entity.id
_entity.type
_entity.pdbx_description
1 polymer ?
#
loop_
_entity_poly.entity_id
_entity_poly.type
_entity_poly.pdbx_seq_one_letter_code
_entity_poly.pdbx_strand_id
1 'polypeptide(L)'
;MFKRLRDQGGFTLVELLVVVIILAVLAAMVIPQLRSSSQDAKLSALDTDLSAMRNSIELYYHQHNSIYPGVVNDHEGSNHTSTYDAFVKQLTFCSDV
;
A
#
# COMPACT_ATOMS: atom_id res chain seq x y z
N MET A 1 -65.46 24.01 0.46
CA MET A 1 -64.37 23.18 -0.06
C MET A 1 -63.10 24.03 -0.10
N PHE A 2 -62.25 23.95 0.92
CA PHE A 2 -61.04 24.79 1.02
C PHE A 2 -59.88 24.14 0.26
N LYS A 3 -59.50 24.76 -0.86
CA LYS A 3 -58.39 24.34 -1.71
C LYS A 3 -57.10 24.90 -1.11
N ARG A 4 -56.26 24.03 -0.54
CA ARG A 4 -54.93 24.42 -0.04
C ARG A 4 -54.05 24.81 -1.22
N LEU A 5 -53.55 26.05 -1.20
CA LEU A 5 -52.51 26.51 -2.11
C LEU A 5 -51.22 25.76 -1.78
N ARG A 6 -50.62 25.13 -2.80
CA ARG A 6 -49.39 24.37 -2.64
C ARG A 6 -48.23 25.35 -2.72
N ASP A 7 -47.63 25.65 -1.59
CA ASP A 7 -46.38 26.42 -1.52
C ASP A 7 -45.24 25.50 -1.98
N GLN A 8 -44.92 25.57 -3.27
CA GLN A 8 -43.73 24.95 -3.83
C GLN A 8 -42.63 26.00 -3.85
N GLY A 9 -42.01 26.23 -2.69
CA GLY A 9 -40.82 27.05 -2.58
C GLY A 9 -39.67 26.41 -3.36
N GLY A 10 -39.15 27.13 -4.35
CA GLY A 10 -37.95 26.74 -5.09
C GLY A 10 -36.68 27.04 -4.29
N PHE A 11 -35.59 26.30 -4.58
CA PHE A 11 -34.27 26.58 -4.04
C PHE A 11 -33.81 28.00 -4.41
N THR A 12 -33.29 28.74 -3.43
CA THR A 12 -32.66 30.04 -3.70
C THR A 12 -31.20 29.83 -4.13
N LEU A 13 -30.68 30.72 -4.98
CA LEU A 13 -29.24 30.70 -5.34
C LEU A 13 -28.35 30.87 -4.10
N VAL A 14 -28.81 31.62 -3.10
CA VAL A 14 -28.10 31.86 -1.84
C VAL A 14 -27.94 30.58 -1.02
N GLU A 15 -28.98 29.74 -1.01
CA GLU A 15 -28.96 28.47 -0.30
C GLU A 15 -27.94 27.50 -0.90
N LEU A 16 -27.89 27.41 -2.23
CA LEU A 16 -26.89 26.60 -2.92
C LEU A 16 -25.47 27.18 -2.75
N LEU A 17 -25.33 28.51 -2.75
CA LEU A 17 -24.05 29.20 -2.52
C LEU A 17 -23.47 28.87 -1.14
N VAL A 18 -24.27 28.94 -0.07
CA VAL A 18 -23.81 28.59 1.28
C VAL A 18 -23.36 27.13 1.36
N VAL A 19 -24.08 26.21 0.70
CA VAL A 19 -23.75 24.78 0.70
C VAL A 19 -22.40 24.52 0.05
N VAL A 20 -22.13 25.08 -1.13
CA VAL A 20 -20.85 24.86 -1.81
C VAL A 20 -19.67 25.50 -1.07
N ILE A 21 -19.90 26.61 -0.36
CA ILE A 21 -18.89 27.23 0.52
C ILE A 21 -18.55 26.29 1.67
N ILE A 22 -19.54 25.71 2.35
CA ILE A 22 -19.32 24.75 3.44
C ILE A 22 -18.57 23.52 2.90
N LEU A 23 -18.98 22.97 1.75
CA LEU A 23 -18.30 21.84 1.12
C LEU A 23 -16.84 22.16 0.75
N ALA A 24 -16.55 23.37 0.27
CA ALA A 24 -15.20 23.80 -0.06
C ALA A 24 -14.29 23.86 1.19
N VAL A 25 -14.80 24.41 2.30
CA VAL A 25 -14.05 24.46 3.57
C VAL A 25 -13.79 23.05 4.11
N LEU A 26 -14.80 22.18 4.11
CA LEU A 26 -14.65 20.79 4.55
C LEU A 26 -13.65 20.02 3.68
N ALA A 27 -13.72 20.16 2.36
CA ALA A 27 -12.80 19.50 1.44
C ALA A 27 -11.35 19.98 1.64
N ALA A 28 -11.13 21.28 1.86
CA ALA A 28 -9.81 21.84 2.10
C ALA A 28 -9.14 21.27 3.37
N MET A 29 -9.91 20.98 4.42
CA MET A 29 -9.39 20.37 5.65
C MET A 29 -9.16 18.86 5.52
N VAL A 30 -10.06 18.13 4.86
CA VAL A 30 -10.03 16.65 4.82
C VAL A 30 -8.99 16.10 3.86
N ILE A 31 -8.81 16.72 2.69
CA ILE A 31 -7.90 16.22 1.64
C ILE A 31 -6.44 16.04 2.12
N PRO A 32 -5.78 17.02 2.78
CA PRO A 32 -4.39 16.84 3.20
C PRO A 32 -4.23 15.72 4.24
N GLN A 33 -5.17 15.60 5.18
CA GLN A 33 -5.16 14.55 6.20
C GLN A 33 -5.32 13.15 5.61
N LEU A 34 -6.18 12.99 4.60
CA LEU A 34 -6.36 11.72 3.92
C LEU A 34 -5.09 11.31 3.16
N ARG A 35 -4.38 12.27 2.55
CA ARG A 35 -3.14 12.02 1.81
C ARG A 35 -2.01 11.53 2.72
N SER A 36 -1.81 12.17 3.88
CA SER A 36 -0.80 11.73 4.84
C SER A 36 -1.12 10.34 5.39
N SER A 37 -2.37 10.11 5.83
CA SER A 37 -2.79 8.79 6.35
C SER A 37 -2.65 7.67 5.32
N SER A 38 -2.91 7.94 4.03
CA SER A 38 -2.71 6.97 2.95
C SER A 38 -1.23 6.62 2.75
N GLN A 39 -0.32 7.59 2.93
CA GLN A 39 1.12 7.36 2.83
C GLN A 39 1.64 6.57 4.03
N ASP A 40 1.19 6.91 5.24
CA ASP A 40 1.55 6.19 6.47
C ASP A 40 1.07 4.74 6.42
N ALA A 41 -0.13 4.49 5.91
CA ALA A 41 -0.65 3.14 5.71
C ALA A 41 0.21 2.32 4.73
N LYS A 42 0.70 2.93 3.65
CA LYS A 42 1.61 2.27 2.69
C LYS A 42 2.97 1.96 3.31
N LEU A 43 3.52 2.86 4.12
CA LEU A 43 4.78 2.63 4.82
C LEU A 43 4.64 1.50 5.86
N SER A 44 3.53 1.47 6.59
CA SER A 44 3.22 0.41 7.55
C SER A 44 3.03 -0.96 6.87
N ALA A 45 2.36 -0.99 5.73
CA ALA A 45 2.24 -2.20 4.92
C ALA A 45 3.62 -2.69 4.44
N LEU A 46 4.45 -1.78 3.91
CA LEU A 46 5.80 -2.11 3.47
C LEU A 46 6.67 -2.66 4.62
N ASP A 47 6.61 -2.07 5.80
CA ASP A 47 7.36 -2.54 6.98
C ASP A 47 6.92 -3.94 7.40
N THR A 48 5.61 -4.20 7.33
CA THR A 48 5.03 -5.53 7.59
C THR A 48 5.51 -6.56 6.57
N ASP A 49 5.48 -6.22 5.27
CA ASP A 49 5.91 -7.10 4.19
C ASP A 49 7.41 -7.42 4.31
N LEU A 50 8.25 -6.41 4.58
CA LEU A 50 9.69 -6.60 4.78
C LEU A 50 9.99 -7.46 6.02
N SER A 51 9.24 -7.28 7.10
CA SER A 51 9.37 -8.10 8.31
C SER A 51 8.97 -9.56 8.03
N ALA A 52 7.90 -9.78 7.26
CA ALA A 52 7.49 -11.11 6.83
C ALA A 52 8.55 -11.78 5.94
N MET A 53 9.12 -11.04 4.99
CA MET A 53 10.22 -11.52 4.14
C MET A 53 11.48 -11.86 4.96
N ARG A 54 11.84 -11.02 5.94
CA ARG A 54 12.99 -11.30 6.81
C ARG A 54 12.79 -12.60 7.58
N ASN A 55 11.60 -12.80 8.16
CA ASN A 55 11.28 -14.02 8.90
C ASN A 55 11.29 -15.26 8.00
N SER A 56 10.83 -15.16 6.76
CA SER A 56 10.87 -16.30 5.84
C SER A 56 12.29 -16.67 5.42
N ILE A 57 13.18 -15.68 5.26
CA ILE A 57 14.61 -15.90 4.98
C ILE A 57 15.30 -16.59 6.17
N GLU A 58 15.06 -16.12 7.39
CA GLU A 58 15.62 -16.74 8.61
C GLU A 58 15.09 -18.18 8.81
N LEU A 59 13.80 -18.41 8.53
CA LEU A 59 13.23 -19.75 8.56
C LEU A 59 13.90 -20.67 7.54
N TYR A 60 14.12 -20.19 6.31
CA TYR A 60 14.82 -20.95 5.28
C TYR A 60 16.23 -21.34 5.74
N TYR A 61 16.98 -20.39 6.32
CA TYR A 61 18.33 -20.61 6.81
C TYR A 61 18.40 -21.77 7.81
N HIS A 62 17.48 -21.78 8.78
CA HIS A 62 17.39 -22.86 9.77
C HIS A 62 17.01 -24.21 9.16
N GLN A 63 16.18 -24.22 8.12
CA GLN A 63 15.77 -25.44 7.42
C GLN A 63 16.84 -26.01 6.48
N HIS A 64 17.70 -25.14 5.94
CA HIS A 64 18.68 -25.50 4.90
C HIS A 64 20.11 -25.51 5.43
N ASN A 65 20.32 -26.16 6.57
CA ASN A 65 21.65 -26.38 7.14
C ASN A 65 22.47 -25.09 7.34
N SER A 66 21.83 -24.02 7.82
CA SER A 66 22.47 -22.72 8.06
C SER A 66 22.98 -22.05 6.78
N ILE A 67 22.24 -22.21 5.69
CA ILE A 67 22.55 -21.63 4.39
C ILE A 67 21.45 -20.65 3.98
N TYR A 68 21.82 -19.40 3.70
CA TYR A 68 20.87 -18.38 3.25
C TYR A 68 20.40 -18.64 1.80
N PRO A 69 19.17 -18.24 1.45
CA PRO A 69 18.71 -18.25 0.06
C PRO A 69 19.66 -17.39 -0.81
N GLY A 70 20.02 -17.89 -2.00
CA GLY A 70 20.86 -17.17 -2.96
C GLY A 70 22.28 -17.70 -3.08
N VAL A 71 22.71 -18.63 -2.21
CA VAL A 71 23.98 -19.33 -2.46
C VAL A 71 23.72 -20.50 -3.41
N VAL A 72 24.37 -20.43 -4.56
CA VAL A 72 24.39 -21.54 -5.51
C VAL A 72 25.53 -22.47 -5.06
N ASN A 73 25.22 -23.75 -4.87
CA ASN A 73 26.24 -24.78 -4.83
C ASN A 73 26.53 -25.12 -6.29
N ASP A 74 27.42 -24.36 -6.93
CA ASP A 74 27.93 -24.74 -8.23
C ASP A 74 28.69 -26.07 -8.07
N HIS A 75 28.25 -27.13 -8.74
CA HIS A 75 28.95 -28.42 -8.78
C HIS A 75 30.31 -28.33 -9.50
N GLU A 76 30.64 -27.16 -10.06
CA GLU A 76 31.96 -26.84 -10.59
C GLU A 76 32.70 -26.00 -9.56
N GLY A 77 33.82 -26.51 -9.06
CA GLY A 77 34.64 -25.98 -7.95
C GLY A 77 35.10 -24.52 -8.09
N SER A 78 34.15 -23.60 -8.08
CA SER A 78 34.31 -22.16 -8.15
C SER A 78 33.76 -21.57 -6.86
N ASN A 79 34.57 -20.70 -6.25
CA ASN A 79 34.34 -20.15 -4.93
C ASN A 79 32.93 -19.55 -4.82
N HIS A 80 32.17 -19.97 -3.80
CA HIS A 80 30.86 -19.44 -3.44
C HIS A 80 30.92 -17.92 -3.32
N THR A 81 30.61 -17.23 -4.42
CA THR A 81 30.56 -15.78 -4.45
C THR A 81 29.10 -15.42 -4.36
N SER A 82 28.68 -14.95 -3.19
CA SER A 82 27.38 -14.37 -2.90
C SER A 82 27.16 -13.14 -3.79
N THR A 83 26.92 -13.38 -5.06
CA THR A 83 26.79 -12.35 -6.08
C THR A 83 25.35 -11.88 -6.08
N TYR A 84 25.14 -10.56 -6.18
CA TYR A 84 23.82 -9.95 -6.29
C TYR A 84 22.91 -10.64 -7.33
N ASP A 85 23.47 -11.07 -8.46
CA ASP A 85 22.74 -11.79 -9.51
C ASP A 85 22.14 -13.13 -9.03
N ALA A 86 22.87 -13.89 -8.21
CA ALA A 86 22.41 -15.17 -7.67
C ALA A 86 21.26 -14.97 -6.67
N PHE A 87 21.35 -13.92 -5.84
CA PHE A 87 20.28 -13.54 -4.93
C PHE A 87 19.01 -13.09 -5.67
N VAL A 88 19.16 -12.25 -6.70
CA VAL A 88 18.02 -11.79 -7.51
C VAL A 88 17.34 -12.95 -8.23
N LYS A 89 18.11 -13.84 -8.87
CA LYS A 89 17.56 -15.05 -9.52
C LYS A 89 16.79 -15.95 -8.56
N GLN A 90 17.25 -16.06 -7.31
CA GLN A 90 16.57 -16.89 -6.31
C GLN A 90 15.29 -16.23 -5.77
N LEU A 91 15.24 -14.90 -5.69
CA LEU A 91 14.01 -14.15 -5.36
C LEU A 91 12.97 -14.20 -6.48
N THR A 92 13.38 -14.23 -7.75
CA THR A 92 12.46 -14.29 -8.90
C THR A 92 12.11 -15.70 -9.36
N PHE A 93 12.73 -16.75 -8.79
CA PHE A 93 12.49 -18.14 -9.18
C PHE A 93 11.01 -18.58 -9.06
N CYS A 94 10.25 -17.99 -8.15
CA CYS A 94 8.81 -18.25 -7.98
C CYS A 94 7.89 -17.19 -8.62
N SER A 95 8.47 -16.15 -9.25
CA SER A 95 7.71 -15.09 -9.95
C SER A 95 7.46 -15.41 -11.42
N ASP A 96 8.15 -16.41 -11.98
CA ASP A 96 8.12 -16.76 -13.40
C ASP A 96 7.28 -18.04 -13.64
N VAL A 97 6.05 -18.03 -13.11
CA VAL A 97 4.99 -19.03 -13.35
C VAL A 97 3.71 -18.35 -13.79
#